data_AF-A0A7L0CIN3-F1
#
_entry.id   AF-A0A7L0CIN3-F1
#
_cell.length_a   1.000
_cell.length_b   1.000
_cell.length_c   1.000
_cell.angle_alpha   90.00
_cell.angle_beta   90.00
_cell.angle_gamma   90.00
#
_symmetry.space_group_name_H-M   'P 1'
#
loop_
_entity.id
_entity.type
_entity.pdbx_description
1 polymer ?
#
loop_
_entity_poly.entity_id
_entity_poly.type
_entity_poly.pdbx_seq_one_letter_code
_entity_poly.pdbx_strand_id
1 'polypeptide(L)'
;GDQEEQEPEEEQEEEDSEEEDSDYESKLGRILAKRIQWPVQNLAYRSRVVEDLAGNLLRVSQELLTNSFFPVLQPAIKVGSTFEGWSPHEDDAVYCLLIPLKPPRGHAFHLELGNRGETPARNFCVHVELVCTCRREQLAGEMLCFLHHPEEELRRDQDPSLLRTLCTDSYLDVQKTAHWFQNFVRSAWAVVPLSRRYNIKVLPSSHSCKLQLTNASRRTLFIEMVFGVQQGNSDIFMSSQNTEALFTPSTTWPESYAVAEAKFFRHMARQVPHDSFHLRCLQ
;
A
#
# COMPACT_ATOMS: atom_id res chain seq x y z
N GLY A 1 -31.85 65.60 64.57
CA GLY A 1 -31.92 66.21 63.24
C GLY A 1 -30.52 66.62 62.87
N ASP A 2 -29.58 65.68 62.91
CA ASP A 2 -29.36 64.52 62.01
C ASP A 2 -28.60 65.04 60.80
N GLN A 3 -27.26 65.08 60.89
CA GLN A 3 -26.30 64.00 60.51
C GLN A 3 -26.22 63.89 58.98
N GLU A 4 -25.08 63.74 58.29
CA GLU A 4 -23.63 63.60 58.51
C GLU A 4 -23.02 63.85 57.10
N GLU A 5 -21.98 64.66 56.91
CA GLU A 5 -20.56 64.31 56.94
C GLU A 5 -20.09 63.21 55.95
N GLN A 6 -19.01 63.56 55.25
CA GLN A 6 -17.91 62.73 54.70
C GLN A 6 -17.86 62.38 53.20
N GLU A 7 -16.72 62.80 52.62
CA GLU A 7 -16.10 62.44 51.34
C GLU A 7 -15.46 61.02 51.39
N PRO A 8 -14.55 60.64 50.46
CA PRO A 8 -14.77 59.81 49.28
C PRO A 8 -14.17 58.38 49.42
N GLU A 9 -14.61 57.41 48.61
CA GLU A 9 -13.95 56.10 48.52
C GLU A 9 -13.56 55.76 47.08
N GLU A 10 -12.27 55.51 46.88
CA GLU A 10 -11.67 54.73 45.79
C GLU A 10 -12.16 53.27 45.84
N GLU A 11 -11.94 52.53 44.73
CA GLU A 11 -11.99 51.05 44.53
C GLU A 11 -13.00 50.65 43.44
N GLN A 12 -12.75 49.74 42.50
CA GLN A 12 -11.61 48.94 42.05
C GLN A 12 -11.95 48.50 40.61
N GLU A 13 -10.94 48.33 39.77
CA GLU A 13 -11.08 47.61 38.51
C GLU A 13 -11.41 46.13 38.83
N GLU A 14 -12.48 45.58 38.27
CA GLU A 14 -12.63 44.13 38.14
C GLU A 14 -12.70 43.76 36.66
N GLU A 15 -11.61 43.16 36.19
CA GLU A 15 -11.53 42.35 34.99
C GLU A 15 -12.50 41.17 35.12
N ASP A 16 -13.51 41.09 34.25
CA ASP A 16 -14.43 39.95 34.23
C ASP A 16 -14.19 39.06 33.00
N SER A 17 -13.44 37.99 33.26
CA SER A 17 -13.59 36.63 32.72
C SER A 17 -13.30 36.33 31.23
N GLU A 18 -12.08 35.86 30.96
CA GLU A 18 -11.72 35.03 29.79
C GLU A 18 -11.85 33.51 30.09
N GLU A 19 -12.92 33.06 30.77
CA GLU A 19 -13.05 31.65 31.20
C GLU A 19 -14.00 30.77 30.35
N GLU A 20 -14.63 31.29 29.29
CA GLU A 20 -15.52 30.47 28.47
C GLU A 20 -14.80 29.66 27.37
N ASP A 21 -13.54 29.97 27.06
CA ASP A 21 -12.83 29.33 25.96
C ASP A 21 -12.14 28.00 26.34
N SER A 22 -11.94 27.73 27.63
CA SER A 22 -11.18 26.54 28.08
C SER A 22 -12.01 25.24 28.13
N ASP A 23 -13.32 25.34 28.33
CA ASP A 23 -14.20 24.16 28.48
C ASP A 23 -14.56 23.55 27.12
N TYR A 24 -14.67 24.36 26.05
CA TYR A 24 -14.94 23.83 24.72
C TYR A 24 -13.74 23.02 24.17
N GLU A 25 -12.50 23.48 24.39
CA GLU A 25 -11.29 22.76 23.96
C GLU A 25 -11.14 21.44 24.70
N SER A 26 -11.39 21.44 26.01
CA SER A 26 -11.36 20.26 26.87
C SER A 26 -12.42 19.22 26.47
N LYS A 27 -13.62 19.68 26.11
CA LYS A 27 -14.73 18.82 25.66
C LYS A 27 -14.50 18.25 24.26
N LEU A 28 -14.00 19.06 23.33
CA LEU A 28 -13.62 18.63 21.99
C LEU A 28 -12.47 17.61 22.07
N GLY A 29 -11.45 17.89 22.89
CA GLY A 29 -10.33 16.99 23.16
C GLY A 29 -10.78 15.65 23.74
N ARG A 30 -11.76 15.62 24.66
CA ARG A 30 -12.35 14.37 25.17
C ARG A 30 -13.19 13.61 24.14
N ILE A 31 -13.94 14.31 23.28
CA ILE A 31 -14.74 13.69 22.22
C ILE A 31 -13.83 13.07 21.16
N LEU A 32 -12.79 13.80 20.73
CA LEU A 32 -11.75 13.33 19.82
C LEU A 32 -11.02 12.13 20.45
N ALA A 33 -10.55 12.23 21.69
CA ALA A 33 -9.87 11.14 22.37
C ALA A 33 -10.72 9.86 22.48
N LYS A 34 -12.03 9.97 22.79
CA LYS A 34 -12.94 8.81 22.86
C LYS A 34 -13.22 8.19 21.48
N ARG A 35 -13.34 9.00 20.43
CA ARG A 35 -13.53 8.50 19.05
C ARG A 35 -12.26 7.89 18.47
N ILE A 36 -11.08 8.34 18.90
CA ILE A 36 -9.76 7.89 18.38
C ILE A 36 -9.20 6.69 19.17
N GLN A 37 -9.38 6.59 20.49
CA GLN A 37 -8.74 5.52 21.29
C GLN A 37 -9.33 4.12 21.10
N TRP A 38 -10.64 3.99 20.90
CA TRP A 38 -11.30 2.68 20.77
C TRP A 38 -10.99 1.96 19.44
N PRO A 39 -10.93 2.64 18.27
CA PRO A 39 -10.54 2.03 16.99
C PRO A 39 -9.13 1.42 16.98
N VAL A 40 -8.17 2.06 17.67
CA VAL A 40 -6.73 1.75 17.53
C VAL A 40 -6.37 0.32 17.97
N GLN A 41 -6.97 -0.21 19.04
CA GLN A 41 -6.65 -1.55 19.53
C GLN A 41 -7.14 -2.66 18.59
N ASN A 42 -8.33 -2.49 18.01
CA ASN A 42 -8.88 -3.45 17.06
C ASN A 42 -8.15 -3.38 15.71
N LEU A 43 -7.81 -2.17 15.25
CA LEU A 43 -6.96 -1.98 14.07
C LEU A 43 -5.60 -2.67 14.23
N ALA A 44 -4.93 -2.56 15.39
CA ALA A 44 -3.65 -3.22 15.62
C ALA A 44 -3.75 -4.76 15.55
N TYR A 45 -4.80 -5.35 16.14
CA TYR A 45 -5.04 -6.80 16.03
C TYR A 45 -5.31 -7.20 14.57
N ARG A 46 -6.17 -6.46 13.87
CA ARG A 46 -6.51 -6.73 12.46
C ARG A 46 -5.31 -6.51 11.55
N SER A 47 -4.44 -5.52 11.78
CA SER A 47 -3.17 -5.35 11.06
C SER A 47 -2.29 -6.60 11.14
N ARG A 48 -2.17 -7.20 12.33
CA ARG A 48 -1.40 -8.46 12.48
C ARG A 48 -2.02 -9.61 11.70
N VAL A 49 -3.34 -9.73 11.73
CA VAL A 49 -4.06 -10.73 10.93
C VAL A 49 -3.83 -10.52 9.43
N VAL A 50 -3.84 -9.27 8.96
CA VAL A 50 -3.53 -8.91 7.55
C VAL A 50 -2.10 -9.29 7.20
N GLU A 51 -1.13 -8.99 8.05
CA GLU A 51 0.28 -9.35 7.85
C GLU A 51 0.46 -10.86 7.67
N ASP A 52 -0.14 -11.66 8.55
CA ASP A 52 -0.08 -13.11 8.47
C ASP A 52 -0.77 -13.64 7.19
N LEU A 53 -1.92 -13.09 6.84
CA LEU A 53 -2.67 -13.47 5.62
C LEU A 53 -1.89 -13.16 4.35
N ALA A 54 -1.44 -11.92 4.20
CA ALA A 54 -0.69 -11.48 3.04
C ALA A 54 0.68 -12.18 2.94
N GLY A 55 1.37 -12.37 4.07
CA GLY A 55 2.63 -13.09 4.11
C GLY A 55 2.50 -14.55 3.66
N ASN A 56 1.46 -15.26 4.14
CA ASN A 56 1.21 -16.64 3.69
C ASN A 56 0.81 -16.71 2.21
N LEU A 57 -0.04 -15.78 1.74
CA LEU A 57 -0.42 -15.71 0.33
C LEU A 57 0.82 -15.48 -0.55
N LEU A 58 1.65 -14.50 -0.22
CA LEU A 58 2.85 -14.17 -1.01
C LEU A 58 3.89 -15.29 -0.97
N ARG A 59 4.07 -15.97 0.16
CA ARG A 59 4.98 -17.13 0.24
C ARG A 59 4.54 -18.26 -0.71
N VAL A 60 3.27 -18.64 -0.65
CA VAL A 60 2.70 -19.63 -1.58
C VAL A 60 2.80 -19.14 -3.02
N SER A 61 2.58 -17.84 -3.25
CA SER A 61 2.72 -17.24 -4.58
C SER A 61 4.14 -17.39 -5.13
N GLN A 62 5.15 -17.10 -4.32
CA GLN A 62 6.56 -17.25 -4.68
C GLN A 62 6.92 -18.70 -4.99
N GLU A 63 6.42 -19.65 -4.20
CA GLU A 63 6.62 -21.09 -4.44
C GLU A 63 5.98 -21.53 -5.76
N LEU A 64 4.73 -21.15 -6.03
CA LEU A 64 4.01 -21.51 -7.26
C LEU A 64 4.57 -20.81 -8.51
N LEU A 65 5.15 -19.63 -8.36
CA LEU A 65 5.79 -18.88 -9.45
C LEU A 65 7.29 -19.18 -9.57
N THR A 66 7.81 -20.12 -8.78
CA THR A 66 9.21 -20.55 -8.87
C THR A 66 9.48 -21.09 -10.27
N ASN A 67 10.57 -20.63 -10.89
CA ASN A 67 10.96 -20.93 -12.27
C ASN A 67 10.01 -20.42 -13.38
N SER A 68 8.96 -19.67 -13.04
CA SER A 68 8.16 -18.99 -14.05
C SER A 68 8.86 -17.74 -14.60
N PHE A 69 8.34 -17.20 -15.71
CA PHE A 69 8.80 -15.94 -16.30
C PHE A 69 7.96 -14.73 -15.88
N PHE A 70 7.24 -14.81 -14.75
CA PHE A 70 6.41 -13.73 -14.21
C PHE A 70 7.15 -12.92 -13.14
N PRO A 71 6.66 -11.71 -12.75
CA PRO A 71 7.36 -10.86 -11.78
C PRO A 71 7.62 -11.60 -10.46
N VAL A 72 8.84 -11.47 -9.94
CA VAL A 72 9.20 -12.02 -8.64
C VAL A 72 8.61 -11.11 -7.57
N LEU A 73 7.56 -11.57 -6.91
CA LEU A 73 6.89 -10.85 -5.83
C LEU A 73 7.82 -10.80 -4.61
N GLN A 74 8.04 -9.61 -4.05
CA GLN A 74 8.77 -9.44 -2.79
C GLN A 74 7.80 -9.37 -1.60
N PRO A 75 8.29 -9.48 -0.35
CA PRO A 75 7.45 -9.29 0.83
C PRO A 75 6.67 -7.97 0.79
N ALA A 76 5.40 -8.02 1.16
CA ALA A 76 4.53 -6.85 1.21
C ALA A 76 5.04 -5.81 2.22
N ILE A 77 4.92 -4.54 1.83
CA ILE A 77 5.21 -3.38 2.66
C ILE A 77 3.88 -2.76 3.08
N LYS A 78 3.72 -2.55 4.38
CA LYS A 78 2.53 -1.90 4.95
C LYS A 78 2.56 -0.42 4.61
N VAL A 79 1.49 0.05 3.96
CA VAL A 79 1.36 1.44 3.55
C VAL A 79 -0.07 1.92 3.81
N GLY A 80 -0.22 3.23 4.00
CA GLY A 80 -1.52 3.86 4.21
C GLY A 80 -2.00 3.86 5.66
N SER A 81 -3.06 4.63 5.88
CA SER A 81 -3.47 5.14 7.18
C SER A 81 -3.98 4.07 8.15
N THR A 82 -4.54 2.96 7.67
CA THR A 82 -5.02 1.87 8.53
C THR A 82 -3.91 1.20 9.31
N PHE A 83 -2.70 1.13 8.75
CA PHE A 83 -1.51 0.64 9.47
C PHE A 83 -0.87 1.69 10.39
N GLU A 84 -1.24 2.96 10.22
CA GLU A 84 -0.85 4.09 11.06
C GLU A 84 -1.87 4.32 12.20
N GLY A 85 -2.86 3.42 12.32
CA GLY A 85 -3.83 3.41 13.42
C GLY A 85 -5.09 4.23 13.14
N TRP A 86 -5.37 4.60 11.89
CA TRP A 86 -6.51 5.42 11.54
C TRP A 86 -7.39 4.83 10.44
N SER A 87 -8.70 4.87 10.65
CA SER A 87 -9.74 4.61 9.65
C SER A 87 -10.98 5.41 10.02
N PRO A 88 -11.67 6.07 9.07
CA PRO A 88 -12.92 6.78 9.35
C PRO A 88 -14.00 5.87 9.96
N HIS A 89 -14.04 4.62 9.51
CA HIS A 89 -14.93 3.57 10.02
C HIS A 89 -14.16 2.26 10.18
N GLU A 90 -14.41 1.57 11.29
CA GLU A 90 -13.68 0.33 11.61
C GLU A 90 -14.08 -0.83 10.68
N ASP A 91 -15.38 -1.00 10.42
CA ASP A 91 -15.89 -2.11 9.61
C ASP A 91 -15.50 -2.01 8.11
N ASP A 92 -15.19 -0.80 7.64
CA ASP A 92 -14.80 -0.50 6.26
C ASP A 92 -13.29 -0.22 6.09
N ALA A 93 -12.48 -0.49 7.11
CA ALA A 93 -11.04 -0.28 7.06
C ALA A 93 -10.39 -1.13 5.94
N VAL A 94 -9.74 -0.47 4.99
CA VAL A 94 -8.97 -1.11 3.91
C VAL A 94 -7.48 -1.09 4.26
N TYR A 95 -6.88 -2.28 4.35
CA TYR A 95 -5.46 -2.44 4.62
C TYR A 95 -4.68 -2.46 3.32
N CYS A 96 -3.92 -1.39 3.06
CA CYS A 96 -3.15 -1.24 1.83
C CYS A 96 -1.73 -1.82 1.96
N LEU A 97 -1.35 -2.68 1.05
CA LEU A 97 -0.05 -3.34 1.00
C LEU A 97 0.59 -3.05 -0.35
N LEU A 98 1.81 -2.51 -0.33
CA LEU A 98 2.63 -2.40 -1.53
C LEU A 98 3.44 -3.68 -1.71
N ILE A 99 3.29 -4.33 -2.86
CA ILE A 99 4.05 -5.52 -3.25
C ILE A 99 5.15 -5.10 -4.22
N PRO A 100 6.43 -5.10 -3.80
CA PRO A 100 7.52 -4.82 -4.71
C PRO A 100 7.66 -5.94 -5.76
N LEU A 101 7.79 -5.55 -7.02
CA LEU A 101 8.03 -6.44 -8.15
C LEU A 101 9.51 -6.40 -8.54
N LYS A 102 10.11 -7.57 -8.71
CA LYS A 102 11.43 -7.72 -9.33
C LYS A 102 11.31 -8.43 -10.69
N PRO A 103 12.21 -8.12 -11.64
CA PRO A 103 12.20 -8.80 -12.93
C PRO A 103 12.46 -10.30 -12.75
N PRO A 104 11.76 -11.17 -13.51
CA PRO A 104 12.09 -12.59 -13.59
C PRO A 104 13.44 -12.82 -14.27
N ARG A 105 13.90 -14.07 -14.24
CA ARG A 105 15.10 -14.47 -14.99
C ARG A 105 14.91 -14.18 -16.48
N GLY A 106 16.00 -13.77 -17.15
CA GLY A 106 15.96 -13.39 -18.56
C GLY A 106 15.32 -12.04 -18.85
N HIS A 107 14.92 -11.28 -17.81
CA HIS A 107 14.33 -9.95 -17.96
C HIS A 107 15.07 -8.92 -17.09
N ALA A 108 15.01 -7.65 -17.49
CA ALA A 108 15.45 -6.50 -16.72
C ALA A 108 14.36 -5.42 -16.74
N PHE A 109 14.22 -4.69 -15.63
CA PHE A 109 13.29 -3.56 -15.53
C PHE A 109 14.10 -2.26 -15.55
N HIS A 110 13.71 -1.35 -16.43
CA HIS A 110 14.29 -0.02 -16.58
C HIS A 110 13.21 1.02 -16.32
N LEU A 111 13.48 1.95 -15.42
CA LEU A 111 12.57 3.06 -15.12
C LEU A 111 12.85 4.21 -16.08
N GLU A 112 11.84 4.59 -16.85
CA GLU A 112 11.92 5.69 -17.81
C GLU A 112 10.96 6.80 -17.39
N LEU A 113 11.45 8.04 -17.35
CA LEU A 113 10.60 9.18 -17.01
C LEU A 113 9.66 9.50 -18.18
N GLY A 114 8.36 9.58 -17.91
CA GLY A 114 7.35 9.89 -18.90
C GLY A 114 7.52 11.32 -19.44
N ASN A 115 7.44 11.49 -20.76
CA ASN A 115 7.76 12.74 -21.45
C ASN A 115 6.63 13.79 -21.45
N ARG A 116 5.70 13.77 -20.47
CA ARG A 116 4.53 14.67 -20.44
C ARG A 116 4.66 15.74 -19.37
N GLY A 117 5.02 16.95 -19.80
CA GLY A 117 5.23 18.15 -18.96
C GLY A 117 3.97 18.83 -18.42
N GLU A 118 2.92 18.09 -18.06
CA GLU A 118 1.63 18.68 -17.65
C GLU A 118 1.05 18.12 -16.33
N THR A 119 1.53 17.00 -15.80
CA THR A 119 1.06 16.46 -14.51
C THR A 119 2.02 16.82 -13.37
N PRO A 120 1.53 17.33 -12.21
CA PRO A 120 2.39 17.58 -11.05
C PRO A 120 3.01 16.29 -10.48
N ALA A 121 2.36 15.15 -10.69
CA ALA A 121 2.91 13.84 -10.34
C ALA A 121 3.97 13.39 -11.37
N ARG A 122 5.14 12.98 -10.87
CA ARG A 122 6.20 12.37 -11.68
C ARG A 122 5.76 10.97 -12.12
N ASN A 123 5.47 10.85 -13.40
CA ASN A 123 5.01 9.61 -14.01
C ASN A 123 6.16 8.91 -14.71
N PHE A 124 6.28 7.60 -14.48
CA PHE A 124 7.28 6.76 -15.12
C PHE A 124 6.62 5.66 -15.93
N CYS A 125 7.41 5.05 -16.82
CA CYS A 125 7.11 3.79 -17.46
C CYS A 125 8.15 2.76 -17.00
N VAL A 126 7.74 1.51 -16.89
CA VAL A 126 8.66 0.39 -16.58
C VAL A 126 8.95 -0.34 -17.90
N HIS A 127 10.06 -0.01 -18.55
CA HIS A 127 10.51 -0.72 -19.73
C HIS A 127 11.07 -2.09 -19.34
N VAL A 128 10.67 -3.12 -20.06
CA VAL A 128 11.09 -4.50 -19.84
C VAL A 128 12.00 -4.93 -20.97
N GLU A 129 13.26 -5.19 -20.64
CA GLU A 129 14.27 -5.65 -21.60
C GLU A 129 14.56 -7.14 -21.40
N LEU A 130 14.73 -7.88 -22.50
CA LEU A 130 15.23 -9.26 -22.44
C LEU A 130 16.75 -9.26 -22.25
N VAL A 131 17.23 -10.08 -21.31
CA VAL A 131 18.65 -10.25 -21.06
C VAL A 131 19.09 -11.69 -21.28
N CYS A 132 20.26 -11.87 -21.88
CA CYS A 132 20.80 -13.18 -22.22
C CYS A 132 21.05 -14.04 -20.97
N THR A 133 20.60 -15.30 -21.01
CA THR A 133 20.75 -16.29 -19.94
C THR A 133 21.82 -17.34 -20.22
N CYS A 134 22.40 -17.39 -21.42
CA CYS A 134 23.29 -18.49 -21.87
C CYS A 134 24.52 -18.74 -21.01
N ARG A 135 25.10 -17.70 -20.41
CA ARG A 135 26.23 -17.88 -19.47
C ARG A 135 25.82 -18.50 -18.13
N ARG A 136 24.53 -18.47 -17.80
CA ARG A 136 23.93 -19.01 -16.55
C ARG A 136 23.18 -20.33 -16.78
N GLU A 137 23.01 -20.75 -18.02
CA GLU A 137 22.30 -21.97 -18.43
C GLU A 137 23.00 -23.27 -18.02
N GLN A 138 24.32 -23.25 -17.74
CA GLN A 138 25.10 -24.46 -17.43
C GLN A 138 24.73 -25.16 -16.10
N LEU A 139 23.88 -24.56 -15.25
CA LEU A 139 23.48 -25.13 -13.96
C LEU A 139 21.98 -25.46 -13.85
N ALA A 140 21.15 -25.03 -14.80
CA ALA A 140 19.70 -25.18 -14.77
C ALA A 140 19.18 -25.53 -16.16
N GLY A 141 19.59 -26.68 -16.70
CA GLY A 141 19.43 -27.14 -18.08
C GLY A 141 17.99 -27.35 -18.60
N GLU A 142 17.03 -26.56 -18.11
CA GLU A 142 15.61 -26.61 -18.48
C GLU A 142 15.10 -25.30 -19.11
N MET A 143 15.82 -24.17 -18.98
CA MET A 143 15.37 -22.89 -19.52
C MET A 143 16.10 -22.52 -20.82
N LEU A 144 15.35 -22.29 -21.91
CA LEU A 144 15.89 -21.77 -23.18
C LEU A 144 15.99 -20.25 -23.13
N CYS A 145 17.07 -19.69 -23.70
CA CYS A 145 17.26 -18.24 -23.78
C CYS A 145 16.28 -17.57 -24.75
N PHE A 146 15.53 -16.57 -24.26
CA PHE A 146 14.64 -15.76 -25.10
C PHE A 146 15.33 -15.01 -26.26
N LEU A 147 16.64 -14.75 -26.17
CA LEU A 147 17.39 -14.00 -27.18
C LEU A 147 18.04 -14.89 -28.26
N HIS A 148 18.24 -16.17 -27.98
CA HIS A 148 19.04 -17.05 -28.85
C HIS A 148 18.28 -18.28 -29.37
N HIS A 149 17.07 -18.54 -28.85
CA HIS A 149 16.18 -19.57 -29.39
C HIS A 149 15.05 -18.94 -30.22
N PRO A 150 14.62 -19.60 -31.31
CA PRO A 150 13.49 -19.14 -32.12
C PRO A 150 12.17 -19.15 -31.33
N GLU A 151 11.27 -18.24 -31.68
CA GLU A 151 10.01 -18.04 -30.95
C GLU A 151 9.12 -19.30 -30.95
N GLU A 152 9.14 -20.09 -32.02
CA GLU A 152 8.36 -21.32 -32.14
C GLU A 152 8.80 -22.40 -31.16
N GLU A 153 10.11 -22.50 -30.89
CA GLU A 153 10.66 -23.41 -29.88
C GLU A 153 10.28 -22.92 -28.48
N LEU A 154 10.48 -21.62 -28.21
CA LEU A 154 10.10 -21.00 -26.94
C LEU A 154 8.62 -21.19 -26.61
N ARG A 155 7.72 -21.08 -27.60
CA ARG A 155 6.28 -21.27 -27.43
C ARG A 155 5.86 -22.71 -27.18
N ARG A 156 6.65 -23.70 -27.64
CA ARG A 156 6.36 -25.13 -27.45
C ARG A 156 6.89 -25.65 -26.14
N ASP A 157 8.11 -25.24 -25.80
CA ASP A 157 8.91 -25.93 -24.80
C ASP A 157 8.98 -25.18 -23.46
N GLN A 158 8.43 -23.96 -23.38
CA GLN A 158 8.43 -23.13 -22.17
C GLN A 158 7.18 -22.25 -22.00
N ASP A 159 6.96 -21.77 -20.77
CA ASP A 159 5.88 -20.85 -20.43
C ASP A 159 6.00 -19.49 -21.18
N PRO A 160 4.87 -18.79 -21.42
CA PRO A 160 4.89 -17.45 -21.99
C PRO A 160 5.73 -16.48 -21.16
N SER A 161 6.49 -15.61 -21.85
CA SER A 161 7.26 -14.56 -21.18
C SER A 161 6.35 -13.47 -20.60
N LEU A 162 6.83 -12.81 -19.53
CA LEU A 162 6.20 -11.60 -18.99
C LEU A 162 5.99 -10.53 -20.07
N LEU A 163 6.89 -10.41 -21.04
CA LEU A 163 6.74 -9.47 -22.15
C LEU A 163 5.48 -9.74 -22.97
N ARG A 164 5.18 -11.00 -23.25
CA ARG A 164 3.99 -11.37 -24.05
C ARG A 164 2.70 -11.21 -23.25
N THR A 165 2.72 -11.44 -21.94
CA THR A 165 1.51 -11.53 -21.12
C THR A 165 1.19 -10.25 -20.35
N LEU A 166 2.19 -9.58 -19.79
CA LEU A 166 2.00 -8.45 -18.87
C LEU A 166 2.46 -7.10 -19.43
N CYS A 167 3.04 -7.06 -20.63
CA CYS A 167 3.51 -5.81 -21.22
C CYS A 167 2.62 -5.32 -22.37
N THR A 168 2.65 -4.02 -22.60
CA THR A 168 2.12 -3.33 -23.77
C THR A 168 3.30 -2.57 -24.40
N ASP A 169 3.67 -2.92 -25.63
CA ASP A 169 4.83 -2.35 -26.34
C ASP A 169 6.15 -2.40 -25.53
N SER A 170 6.41 -3.53 -24.87
CA SER A 170 7.57 -3.76 -23.98
C SER A 170 7.57 -2.98 -22.66
N TYR A 171 6.50 -2.24 -22.34
CA TYR A 171 6.33 -1.61 -21.03
C TYR A 171 5.40 -2.44 -20.16
N LEU A 172 5.77 -2.65 -18.89
CA LEU A 172 4.94 -3.37 -17.94
C LEU A 172 3.61 -2.64 -17.77
N ASP A 173 2.52 -3.34 -18.06
CA ASP A 173 1.18 -2.79 -18.05
C ASP A 173 0.53 -3.05 -16.69
N VAL A 174 0.10 -1.96 -16.03
CA VAL A 174 -0.52 -1.98 -14.72
C VAL A 174 -1.79 -2.84 -14.72
N GLN A 175 -2.63 -2.69 -15.76
CA GLN A 175 -3.92 -3.38 -15.82
C GLN A 175 -3.75 -4.87 -16.07
N LYS A 176 -2.85 -5.25 -16.99
CA LYS A 176 -2.51 -6.66 -17.22
C LYS A 176 -1.90 -7.29 -15.98
N THR A 177 -1.00 -6.58 -15.29
CA THR A 177 -0.37 -7.04 -14.04
C THR A 177 -1.41 -7.26 -12.94
N ALA A 178 -2.31 -6.29 -12.73
CA ALA A 178 -3.37 -6.40 -11.73
C ALA A 178 -4.34 -7.56 -12.04
N HIS A 179 -4.77 -7.69 -13.30
CA HIS A 179 -5.66 -8.76 -13.72
C HIS A 179 -5.02 -10.14 -13.57
N TRP A 180 -3.76 -10.29 -14.01
CA TRP A 180 -2.98 -11.50 -13.83
C TRP A 180 -2.90 -11.91 -12.37
N PHE A 181 -2.50 -11.00 -11.48
CA PHE A 181 -2.34 -11.32 -10.06
C PHE A 181 -3.69 -11.66 -9.40
N GLN A 182 -4.78 -10.97 -9.77
CA GLN A 182 -6.11 -11.32 -9.28
C GLN A 182 -6.53 -12.73 -9.68
N ASN A 183 -6.32 -13.12 -10.95
CA ASN A 183 -6.62 -14.48 -11.41
C ASN A 183 -5.73 -15.51 -10.72
N PHE A 184 -4.45 -15.20 -10.55
CA PHE A 184 -3.51 -16.03 -9.83
C PHE A 184 -3.97 -16.26 -8.38
N VAL A 185 -4.34 -15.20 -7.65
CA VAL A 185 -4.83 -15.31 -6.26
C VAL A 185 -6.12 -16.13 -6.18
N ARG A 186 -7.06 -15.98 -7.12
CA ARG A 186 -8.27 -16.81 -7.18
C ARG A 186 -7.92 -18.30 -7.27
N SER A 187 -6.96 -18.66 -8.12
CA SER A 187 -6.53 -20.05 -8.31
C SER A 187 -5.69 -20.58 -7.16
N ALA A 188 -4.76 -19.78 -6.65
CA ALA A 188 -3.82 -20.18 -5.59
C ALA A 188 -4.47 -20.23 -4.20
N TRP A 189 -5.59 -19.54 -3.98
CA TRP A 189 -6.20 -19.45 -2.65
C TRP A 189 -6.46 -20.80 -2.00
N ALA A 190 -6.88 -21.81 -2.77
CA ALA A 190 -7.21 -23.14 -2.25
C ALA A 190 -6.04 -23.78 -1.46
N VAL A 191 -4.79 -23.49 -1.85
CA VAL A 191 -3.59 -24.04 -1.22
C VAL A 191 -2.97 -23.11 -0.17
N VAL A 192 -3.51 -21.90 0.03
CA VAL A 192 -3.06 -21.01 1.11
C VAL A 192 -3.50 -21.58 2.46
N PRO A 193 -2.62 -21.72 3.47
CA PRO A 193 -2.96 -22.34 4.76
C PRO A 193 -4.19 -21.74 5.46
N LEU A 194 -4.47 -20.46 5.23
CA LEU A 194 -5.57 -19.72 5.84
C LEU A 194 -6.90 -19.83 5.07
N SER A 195 -6.93 -20.54 3.94
CA SER A 195 -8.12 -20.74 3.10
C SER A 195 -9.27 -21.45 3.81
N ARG A 196 -8.95 -22.28 4.80
CA ARG A 196 -9.95 -22.98 5.64
C ARG A 196 -10.62 -22.08 6.67
N ARG A 197 -9.99 -20.95 7.01
CA ARG A 197 -10.49 -20.02 8.04
C ARG A 197 -11.25 -18.85 7.45
N TYR A 198 -10.95 -18.50 6.19
CA TYR A 198 -11.52 -17.35 5.51
C TYR A 198 -12.01 -17.73 4.12
N ASN A 199 -13.24 -17.32 3.80
CA ASN A 199 -13.70 -17.26 2.43
C ASN A 199 -13.11 -16.02 1.77
N ILE A 200 -12.57 -16.18 0.56
CA ILE A 200 -12.04 -15.06 -0.23
C ILE A 200 -13.02 -14.64 -1.31
N LYS A 201 -13.13 -13.33 -1.51
CA LYS A 201 -13.71 -12.73 -2.71
C LYS A 201 -12.70 -11.73 -3.26
N VAL A 202 -12.22 -11.99 -4.47
CA VAL A 202 -11.34 -11.05 -5.19
C VAL A 202 -12.22 -10.05 -5.93
N LEU A 203 -12.23 -8.81 -5.45
CA LEU A 203 -13.02 -7.70 -5.99
C LEU A 203 -12.38 -7.17 -7.28
N PRO A 204 -13.19 -6.68 -8.24
CA PRO A 204 -12.66 -6.11 -9.47
C PRO A 204 -11.86 -4.83 -9.19
N SER A 205 -10.68 -4.74 -9.79
CA SER A 205 -9.84 -3.54 -9.82
C SER A 205 -8.96 -3.60 -11.06
N SER A 206 -8.69 -2.45 -11.68
CA SER A 206 -7.76 -2.35 -12.82
C SER A 206 -6.32 -2.01 -12.40
N HIS A 207 -6.09 -1.62 -11.14
CA HIS A 207 -4.80 -1.09 -10.68
C HIS A 207 -4.21 -1.83 -9.48
N SER A 208 -5.00 -2.72 -8.87
CA SER A 208 -4.64 -3.39 -7.62
C SER A 208 -5.32 -4.75 -7.54
N CYS A 209 -4.99 -5.53 -6.51
CA CYS A 209 -5.73 -6.73 -6.14
C CYS A 209 -6.45 -6.49 -4.82
N LYS A 210 -7.78 -6.36 -4.90
CA LYS A 210 -8.65 -6.09 -3.75
C LYS A 210 -9.26 -7.38 -3.25
N LEU A 211 -9.01 -7.72 -1.99
CA LEU A 211 -9.47 -8.94 -1.34
C LEU A 211 -10.48 -8.59 -0.26
N GLN A 212 -11.64 -9.22 -0.31
CA GLN A 212 -12.57 -9.28 0.81
C GLN A 212 -12.48 -10.67 1.42
N LEU A 213 -12.06 -10.73 2.68
CA LEU A 213 -11.93 -11.97 3.44
C LEU A 213 -13.04 -12.03 4.49
N THR A 214 -13.83 -13.10 4.47
CA THR A 214 -14.95 -13.30 5.40
C THR A 214 -14.70 -14.53 6.26
N ASN A 215 -14.69 -14.37 7.57
CA ASN A 215 -14.51 -15.50 8.49
C ASN A 215 -15.84 -16.21 8.80
N ALA A 216 -15.78 -17.30 9.60
CA ALA A 216 -16.97 -18.06 10.01
C ALA A 216 -18.01 -17.23 10.80
N SER A 217 -17.57 -16.18 11.51
CA SER A 217 -18.47 -15.26 12.23
C SER A 217 -19.01 -14.13 11.35
N ARG A 218 -18.88 -14.24 10.02
CA ARG A 218 -19.29 -13.24 9.01
C ARG A 218 -18.63 -11.87 9.14
N ARG A 219 -17.53 -11.76 9.88
CA ARG A 219 -16.72 -10.53 9.93
C ARG A 219 -15.86 -10.44 8.68
N THR A 220 -15.80 -9.24 8.11
CA THR A 220 -15.07 -8.95 6.88
C THR A 220 -13.76 -8.22 7.14
N LEU A 221 -12.78 -8.48 6.28
CA LEU A 221 -11.50 -7.79 6.25
C LEU A 221 -11.18 -7.44 4.80
N PHE A 222 -10.87 -6.17 4.55
CA PHE A 222 -10.54 -5.68 3.22
C PHE A 222 -9.03 -5.44 3.12
N ILE A 223 -8.40 -6.08 2.15
CA ILE A 223 -6.97 -5.92 1.86
C ILE A 223 -6.85 -5.42 0.43
N GLU A 224 -6.12 -4.34 0.22
CA GLU A 224 -5.75 -3.86 -1.11
C GLU A 224 -4.26 -4.08 -1.31
N MET A 225 -3.91 -4.82 -2.36
CA MET A 225 -2.52 -5.04 -2.76
C MET A 225 -2.22 -4.22 -4.02
N VAL A 226 -1.39 -3.20 -3.87
CA VAL A 226 -0.84 -2.42 -4.99
C VAL A 226 0.55 -2.93 -5.35
N PHE A 227 0.96 -2.75 -6.59
CA PHE A 227 2.26 -3.22 -7.07
C PHE A 227 3.24 -2.05 -7.16
N GLY A 228 4.52 -2.31 -6.95
CA GLY A 228 5.53 -1.26 -7.07
C GLY A 228 6.85 -1.75 -7.65
N VAL A 229 7.51 -0.93 -8.46
CA VAL A 229 8.90 -1.12 -8.87
C VAL A 229 9.77 -0.11 -8.13
N GLN A 230 10.76 -0.59 -7.39
CA GLN A 230 11.62 0.25 -6.55
C GLN A 230 12.57 1.08 -7.39
N GLN A 231 12.72 2.37 -7.06
CA GLN A 231 13.71 3.24 -7.69
C GLN A 231 15.09 3.03 -7.06
N GLY A 232 15.93 2.21 -7.69
CA GLY A 232 17.26 1.88 -7.17
C GLY A 232 17.17 1.25 -5.78
N ASN A 233 17.86 1.85 -4.80
CA ASN A 233 17.86 1.40 -3.40
C ASN A 233 17.12 2.37 -2.46
N SER A 234 16.29 3.28 -3.00
CA SER A 234 15.54 4.27 -2.22
C SER A 234 14.22 3.70 -1.69
N ASP A 235 13.51 4.49 -0.89
CA ASP A 235 12.14 4.19 -0.44
C ASP A 235 11.06 4.74 -1.37
N ILE A 236 11.44 5.09 -2.59
CA ILE A 236 10.56 5.63 -3.64
C ILE A 236 10.21 4.50 -4.60
N PHE A 237 8.92 4.39 -4.92
CA PHE A 237 8.39 3.33 -5.78
C PHE A 237 7.59 3.91 -6.93
N MET A 238 7.70 3.30 -8.11
CA MET A 238 6.75 3.49 -9.20
C MET A 238 5.60 2.53 -8.94
N SER A 239 4.45 3.07 -8.55
CA SER A 239 3.30 2.33 -8.04
C SER A 239 2.24 2.11 -9.11
N SER A 240 1.50 1.02 -9.01
CA SER A 240 0.33 0.76 -9.85
C SER A 240 -0.90 1.58 -9.44
N GLN A 241 -0.83 2.26 -8.31
CA GLN A 241 -1.93 3.02 -7.74
C GLN A 241 -2.38 4.12 -8.71
N ASN A 242 -3.70 4.23 -8.89
CA ASN A 242 -4.25 5.16 -9.87
C ASN A 242 -3.97 6.61 -9.48
N THR A 243 -3.66 7.44 -10.48
CA THR A 243 -3.63 8.90 -10.31
C THR A 243 -5.02 9.43 -10.69
N GLU A 244 -5.50 10.52 -10.09
CA GLU A 244 -6.87 11.04 -10.33
C GLU A 244 -7.16 11.48 -11.78
N ALA A 245 -6.17 11.40 -12.68
CA ALA A 245 -6.33 11.73 -14.08
C ALA A 245 -7.08 10.64 -14.84
N LEU A 246 -8.23 11.00 -15.41
CA LEU A 246 -9.17 10.11 -16.12
C LEU A 246 -8.60 9.41 -17.38
N PHE A 247 -7.37 9.73 -17.81
CA PHE A 247 -6.76 9.23 -19.07
C PHE A 247 -5.27 8.91 -18.94
N THR A 248 -4.84 8.29 -17.83
CA THR A 248 -3.48 7.75 -17.76
C THR A 248 -3.36 6.47 -18.59
N PRO A 249 -2.36 6.36 -19.48
CA PRO A 249 -2.05 5.10 -20.16
C PRO A 249 -1.87 3.94 -19.16
N SER A 250 -2.27 2.72 -19.53
CA SER A 250 -2.12 1.54 -18.67
C SER A 250 -0.67 1.18 -18.35
N THR A 251 0.29 1.74 -19.07
CA THR A 251 1.74 1.59 -18.86
C THR A 251 2.33 2.68 -17.96
N THR A 252 1.52 3.62 -17.46
CA THR A 252 1.96 4.67 -16.54
C THR A 252 2.03 4.16 -15.11
N TRP A 253 3.19 4.33 -14.49
CA TRP A 253 3.48 4.03 -13.09
C TRP A 253 3.86 5.33 -12.36
N PRO A 254 2.92 5.97 -11.65
CA PRO A 254 3.21 7.18 -10.87
C PRO A 254 4.21 6.91 -9.74
N GLU A 255 5.06 7.90 -9.47
CA GLU A 255 5.95 7.92 -8.31
C GLU A 255 5.15 7.98 -7.01
N SER A 256 5.54 7.16 -6.04
CA SER A 256 4.90 7.02 -4.74
C SER A 256 5.93 7.10 -3.61
N TYR A 257 5.57 7.87 -2.59
CA TYR A 257 6.34 8.07 -1.37
C TYR A 257 5.80 7.28 -0.18
N ALA A 258 4.76 6.46 -0.38
CA ALA A 258 4.04 5.79 0.70
C ALA A 258 4.94 4.90 1.59
N VAL A 259 6.01 4.32 1.04
CA VAL A 259 6.97 3.53 1.82
C VAL A 259 7.88 4.43 2.67
N ALA A 260 8.32 5.57 2.12
CA ALA A 260 9.11 6.56 2.85
C ALA A 260 8.28 7.18 3.99
N GLU A 261 7.02 7.54 3.70
CA GLU A 261 6.04 8.04 4.68
C GLU A 261 5.80 7.03 5.80
N ALA A 262 5.49 5.76 5.47
CA ALA A 262 5.28 4.72 6.46
C ALA A 262 6.51 4.49 7.36
N LYS A 263 7.71 4.57 6.78
CA LYS A 263 8.98 4.49 7.55
C LYS A 263 9.18 5.71 8.45
N PHE A 264 8.87 6.90 7.96
CA PHE A 264 8.92 8.15 8.73
C PHE A 264 7.97 8.10 9.92
N PHE A 265 6.69 7.75 9.71
CA PHE A 265 5.71 7.65 10.79
C PHE A 265 6.10 6.59 11.83
N ARG A 266 6.59 5.42 11.38
CA ARG A 266 7.10 4.39 12.29
C ARG A 266 8.31 4.87 13.09
N HIS A 267 9.17 5.70 12.52
CA HIS A 267 10.28 6.31 13.23
C HIS A 267 9.79 7.32 14.27
N MET A 268 8.91 8.24 13.88
CA MET A 268 8.33 9.25 14.78
C MET A 268 7.59 8.60 15.95
N ALA A 269 6.78 7.56 15.71
CA ALA A 269 6.04 6.85 16.76
C ALA A 269 6.94 6.20 17.84
N ARG A 270 8.23 6.00 17.56
CA ARG A 270 9.20 5.49 18.54
C ARG A 270 9.90 6.60 19.33
N GLN A 271 10.00 7.79 18.76
CA GLN A 271 10.74 8.91 19.33
C GLN A 271 9.86 9.85 20.14
N VAL A 272 8.58 9.92 19.78
CA VAL A 272 7.62 10.84 20.35
C VAL A 272 7.09 10.29 21.68
N PRO A 273 7.02 11.10 22.76
CA PRO A 273 6.43 10.67 24.03
C PRO A 273 5.01 10.13 23.85
N HIS A 274 4.64 9.10 24.62
CA HIS A 274 3.39 8.34 24.45
C HIS A 274 2.10 9.19 24.52
N ASP A 275 2.17 10.42 25.05
CA ASP A 275 1.03 11.35 25.19
C ASP A 275 1.11 12.60 24.30
N SER A 276 2.03 12.66 23.32
CA SER A 276 2.08 13.83 22.44
C SER A 276 0.87 13.86 21.48
N PHE A 277 0.35 15.07 21.24
CA PHE A 277 -0.72 15.30 20.27
C PHE A 277 -0.28 15.17 18.81
N HIS A 278 1.02 15.13 18.51
CA HIS A 278 1.53 15.21 17.14
C HIS A 278 1.02 14.09 16.21
N LEU A 279 0.95 12.86 16.71
CA LEU A 279 0.38 11.74 15.93
C LEU A 279 -1.14 11.81 15.84
N ARG A 280 -1.81 12.42 16.83
CA ARG A 280 -3.26 12.65 16.82
C ARG A 280 -3.69 13.77 15.88
N CYS A 281 -2.83 14.74 15.58
CA CYS A 281 -3.13 15.82 14.62
C CYS A 281 -3.04 15.36 13.16
N LEU A 282 -2.34 14.25 12.90
CA LEU A 282 -2.24 13.64 11.57
C LEU A 282 -3.39 12.65 11.30
N GLN A 283 -4.18 12.31 12.32
CA GLN A 283 -5.32 11.41 12.33
C GLN A 283 -6.63 12.22 12.38
#